data_AF-A0A6C0D3Y9-F1
#
_entry.id   AF-A0A6C0D3Y9-F1
#
_cell.length_a   1.000
_cell.length_b   1.000
_cell.length_c   1.000
_cell.angle_alpha   90.00
_cell.angle_beta   90.00
_cell.angle_gamma   90.00
#
_symmetry.space_group_name_H-M   'P 1'
#
loop_
_entity.id
_entity.type
_entity.pdbx_description
1 polymer ?
#
loop_
_entity_poly.entity_id
_entity_poly.type
_entity_poly.pdbx_seq_one_letter_code
_entity_poly.pdbx_strand_id
1 'polypeptide(L)'
;MNNKKIYNHEVLKEFCKDNSIILSKDYSNEKINRDAIIEGNCSFNGCNEKFQKRFRSIIEYGGCYCKFHTKENRKVNVKKTCLERFGVETPLQSEIIKEKIKNTILENYGVENPLQSEFVKAKSKETCLKKYGVEYSLQSQIVREKSKKTMVENYGVENPSQNEEIQNKKKDTIKNKFGDEGLANSIITNKRKETCLKIYGVENQFQSEIIKEKIKNTMVENYGVENPSQNEEIQNRKIKTNIQKYGYKHPSQNSSYMNELSKNSYKFKDYKLPSGKIIKIQGYENYALDELFNNGILEEDIITGCSNVPEIWYKDENVKKHRHYVDIFITSQNKCVEIKSTWTAEKKKDCIFLKQKAGKALGYNYEIWVYNGKGEKVECYK
;
A
#
# COMPACT_ATOMS: atom_id res chain seq x y z
N MET A 1 64.51 3.50 3.07
CA MET A 1 65.00 2.14 3.33
C MET A 1 63.81 1.26 3.69
N ASN A 2 63.49 0.25 2.87
CA ASN A 2 62.34 -0.63 3.13
C ASN A 2 62.74 -1.62 4.23
N ASN A 3 62.32 -1.37 5.48
CA ASN A 3 62.52 -2.30 6.59
C ASN A 3 61.75 -3.59 6.29
N LYS A 4 62.46 -4.61 5.79
CA LYS A 4 61.88 -5.91 5.46
C LYS A 4 61.54 -6.60 6.77
N LYS A 5 60.27 -6.54 7.17
CA LYS A 5 59.78 -7.21 8.39
C LYS A 5 60.07 -8.72 8.29
N ILE A 6 60.79 -9.23 9.29
CA ILE A 6 61.12 -10.65 9.40
C ILE A 6 59.94 -11.33 10.12
N TYR A 7 59.51 -12.48 9.60
CA TYR A 7 58.45 -13.29 10.19
C TYR A 7 59.04 -14.65 10.54
N ASN A 8 59.37 -14.85 11.79
CA ASN A 8 59.94 -16.09 12.31
C ASN A 8 59.35 -16.39 13.71
N HIS A 9 59.82 -17.46 14.32
CA HIS A 9 59.36 -17.87 15.65
C HIS A 9 59.69 -16.82 16.73
N GLU A 10 60.87 -16.21 16.69
CA GLU A 10 61.32 -15.25 17.70
C GLU A 10 60.40 -14.03 17.73
N VAL A 11 60.08 -13.47 16.56
CA VAL A 11 59.15 -12.34 16.40
C VAL A 11 57.75 -12.71 16.90
N LEU A 12 57.30 -13.96 16.69
CA LEU A 12 56.00 -14.41 17.21
C LEU A 12 56.01 -14.48 18.74
N LYS A 13 57.07 -15.02 19.35
CA LYS A 13 57.23 -15.10 20.82
C LYS A 13 57.25 -13.71 21.45
N GLU A 14 58.06 -12.81 20.91
CA GLU A 14 58.19 -11.43 21.38
C GLU A 14 56.83 -10.70 21.27
N PHE A 15 56.19 -10.76 20.11
CA PHE A 15 54.88 -10.16 19.91
C PHE A 15 53.82 -10.68 20.88
N CYS A 16 53.77 -12.00 21.13
CA CYS A 16 52.82 -12.58 22.07
C CYS A 16 53.07 -12.12 23.51
N LYS A 17 54.34 -11.98 23.91
CA LYS A 17 54.73 -11.46 25.22
C LYS A 17 54.30 -10.01 25.38
N ASP A 18 54.60 -9.16 24.40
CA ASP A 18 54.33 -7.72 24.45
C ASP A 18 52.83 -7.39 24.48
N ASN A 19 52.02 -8.25 23.84
CA ASN A 19 50.58 -8.04 23.71
C ASN A 19 49.76 -8.98 24.61
N SER A 20 50.41 -9.70 25.53
CA SER A 20 49.77 -10.66 26.45
C SER A 20 48.87 -11.67 25.74
N ILE A 21 49.34 -12.23 24.61
CA ILE A 21 48.58 -13.15 23.76
C ILE A 21 48.81 -14.59 24.19
N ILE A 22 47.73 -15.32 24.41
CA ILE A 22 47.76 -16.76 24.69
C ILE A 22 47.50 -17.51 23.38
N LEU A 23 48.49 -18.26 22.90
CA LEU A 23 48.36 -19.10 21.72
C LEU A 23 47.60 -20.39 22.05
N SER A 24 46.80 -20.88 21.11
CA SER A 24 46.03 -22.13 21.25
C SER A 24 46.84 -23.38 20.92
N LYS A 25 48.06 -23.20 20.40
CA LYS A 25 48.95 -24.25 19.90
C LYS A 25 50.40 -23.84 20.12
N ASP A 26 51.27 -24.83 20.31
CA ASP A 26 52.72 -24.62 20.32
C ASP A 26 53.26 -24.57 18.87
N TYR A 27 53.99 -23.51 18.56
CA TYR A 27 54.60 -23.27 17.24
C TYR A 27 56.10 -23.53 17.23
N SER A 28 56.68 -24.04 18.33
CA SER A 28 58.14 -24.24 18.51
C SER A 28 58.80 -25.08 17.43
N ASN A 29 58.09 -26.07 16.89
CA ASN A 29 58.57 -26.98 15.86
C ASN A 29 58.00 -26.67 14.46
N GLU A 30 57.32 -25.54 14.29
CA GLU A 30 56.67 -25.18 13.02
C GLU A 30 57.46 -24.14 12.23
N LYS A 31 57.44 -24.28 10.90
CA LYS A 31 58.02 -23.28 10.01
C LYS A 31 57.12 -22.04 9.94
N ILE A 32 57.39 -21.06 10.80
CA ILE A 32 56.69 -19.78 10.80
C ILE A 32 57.22 -18.88 9.67
N ASN A 33 56.29 -18.36 8.86
CA ASN A 33 56.53 -17.34 7.85
C ASN A 33 55.38 -16.33 7.87
N ARG A 34 55.41 -15.33 6.98
CA ARG A 34 54.41 -14.25 6.95
C ARG A 34 52.95 -14.74 6.76
N ASP A 35 52.77 -15.86 6.05
CA ASP A 35 51.48 -16.43 5.69
C ASP A 35 51.09 -17.58 6.63
N ALA A 36 51.94 -17.95 7.59
CA ALA A 36 51.62 -18.94 8.61
C ALA A 36 50.35 -18.54 9.37
N ILE A 37 49.47 -19.51 9.59
CA ILE A 37 48.22 -19.31 10.33
C ILE A 37 48.52 -19.45 11.81
N ILE A 38 48.26 -18.38 12.56
CA ILE A 38 48.42 -18.31 14.00
C ILE A 38 47.05 -18.32 14.66
N GLU A 39 46.94 -19.12 15.70
CA GLU A 39 45.73 -19.35 16.48
C GLU A 39 45.97 -19.06 17.97
N GLY A 40 45.04 -18.33 18.57
CA GLY A 40 45.12 -17.93 19.97
C GLY A 40 43.84 -17.30 20.47
N ASN A 41 43.85 -16.86 21.72
CA ASN A 41 42.72 -16.22 22.37
C ASN A 41 42.57 -14.78 21.88
N CYS A 42 41.33 -14.33 21.71
CA CYS A 42 41.03 -12.96 21.35
C CYS A 42 41.60 -11.98 22.37
N SER A 43 42.35 -10.98 21.92
CA SER A 43 42.95 -9.96 22.79
C SER A 43 41.97 -8.85 23.22
N PHE A 44 40.67 -9.00 22.95
CA PHE A 44 39.66 -8.03 23.38
C PHE A 44 39.20 -8.36 24.80
N ASN A 45 39.10 -7.34 25.67
CA ASN A 45 38.77 -7.52 27.07
C ASN A 45 37.39 -8.19 27.24
N GLY A 46 37.32 -9.24 28.07
CA GLY A 46 36.09 -10.00 28.31
C GLY A 46 35.66 -10.93 27.17
N CYS A 47 36.52 -11.18 26.17
CA CYS A 47 36.21 -12.09 25.06
C CYS A 47 36.88 -13.46 25.23
N ASN A 48 36.09 -14.53 25.20
CA ASN A 48 36.58 -15.91 25.30
C ASN A 48 36.71 -16.62 23.95
N GLU A 49 36.51 -15.91 22.85
CA GLU A 49 36.61 -16.46 21.49
C GLU A 49 38.06 -16.58 21.02
N LYS A 50 38.29 -17.45 20.05
CA LYS A 50 39.62 -17.61 19.41
C LYS A 50 39.75 -16.79 18.14
N PHE A 51 40.98 -16.41 17.81
CA PHE A 51 41.34 -15.91 16.49
C PHE A 51 42.10 -16.98 15.72
N GLN A 52 41.98 -16.92 14.39
CA GLN A 52 42.79 -17.68 13.46
C GLN A 52 43.12 -16.75 12.29
N LYS A 53 44.39 -16.36 12.15
CA LYS A 53 44.81 -15.35 11.17
C LYS A 53 46.21 -15.61 10.66
N ARG A 54 46.49 -15.15 9.45
CA ARG A 54 47.88 -15.08 8.94
C ARG A 54 48.72 -14.20 9.84
N PHE A 55 49.96 -14.60 10.09
CA PHE A 55 50.89 -13.88 10.95
C PHE A 55 51.05 -12.41 10.52
N ARG A 56 51.17 -12.15 9.20
CA ARG A 56 51.18 -10.80 8.64
C ARG A 56 49.94 -9.99 9.02
N SER A 57 48.76 -10.59 8.98
CA SER A 57 47.51 -9.89 9.26
C SER A 57 47.40 -9.45 10.72
N ILE A 58 47.97 -10.22 11.64
CA ILE A 58 48.04 -9.88 13.07
C ILE A 58 48.95 -8.67 13.27
N ILE A 59 50.16 -8.73 12.70
CA ILE A 59 51.20 -7.70 12.87
C ILE A 59 50.87 -6.38 12.14
N GLU A 60 50.31 -6.44 10.93
CA GLU A 60 50.18 -5.24 10.08
C GLU A 60 48.80 -4.55 10.16
N TYR A 61 47.72 -5.27 10.42
CA TYR A 61 46.38 -4.77 10.09
C TYR A 61 45.33 -4.97 11.18
N GLY A 62 45.35 -6.09 11.89
CA GLY A 62 44.13 -6.61 12.49
C GLY A 62 44.28 -7.17 13.90
N GLY A 63 45.48 -7.24 14.47
CA GLY A 63 45.72 -7.74 15.82
C GLY A 63 45.19 -9.16 16.08
N CYS A 64 45.30 -9.61 17.32
CA CYS A 64 44.84 -10.92 17.80
C CYS A 64 43.35 -10.96 18.13
N TYR A 65 42.49 -10.42 17.27
CA TYR A 65 41.04 -10.40 17.49
C TYR A 65 40.31 -11.55 16.80
N CYS A 66 39.25 -12.08 17.43
CA CYS A 66 38.33 -13.04 16.81
C CYS A 66 37.61 -12.40 15.59
N LYS A 67 36.85 -13.20 14.83
CA LYS A 67 36.17 -12.73 13.60
C LYS A 67 35.23 -11.55 13.84
N PHE A 68 34.56 -11.51 15.00
CA PHE A 68 33.68 -10.41 15.39
C PHE A 68 34.49 -9.14 15.71
N HIS A 69 35.41 -9.21 16.67
CA HIS A 69 36.22 -8.05 17.09
C HIS A 69 37.15 -7.54 15.98
N THR A 70 37.53 -8.38 15.02
CA THR A 70 38.25 -7.93 13.81
C THR A 70 37.40 -7.00 12.96
N LYS A 71 36.09 -7.28 12.82
CA LYS A 71 35.17 -6.41 12.08
C LYS A 71 34.97 -5.09 12.81
N GLU A 72 34.82 -5.12 14.14
CA GLU A 72 34.71 -3.91 14.96
C GLU A 72 35.96 -3.05 14.87
N ASN A 73 37.15 -3.64 15.06
CA ASN A 73 38.42 -2.95 14.93
C ASN A 73 38.61 -2.33 13.53
N ARG A 74 38.15 -3.03 12.47
CA ARG A 74 38.16 -2.47 11.10
C ARG A 74 37.30 -1.21 10.99
N LYS A 75 36.12 -1.17 11.60
CA LYS A 75 35.25 0.03 11.58
C LYS A 75 35.94 1.21 12.27
N VAL A 76 36.56 0.97 13.43
CA VAL A 76 37.32 1.99 14.17
C VAL A 76 38.47 2.53 13.34
N ASN A 77 39.26 1.65 12.71
CA ASN A 77 40.39 2.04 11.87
C ASN A 77 39.95 2.81 10.61
N VAL A 78 38.85 2.41 9.97
CA VAL A 78 38.28 3.17 8.83
C VAL A 78 37.87 4.57 9.30
N LYS A 79 37.15 4.68 10.42
CA LYS A 79 36.76 5.99 10.97
C LYS A 79 37.97 6.87 11.28
N LYS A 80 38.99 6.32 11.96
CA LYS A 80 40.23 7.03 12.27
C LYS A 80 40.93 7.53 11.01
N THR A 81 41.16 6.65 10.03
CA THR A 81 41.85 7.02 8.79
C THR A 81 41.04 7.99 7.93
N CYS A 82 39.71 7.94 7.97
CA CYS A 82 38.86 8.91 7.28
C CYS A 82 38.92 10.29 7.96
N LEU A 83 38.93 10.34 9.29
CA LEU A 83 39.11 11.58 10.03
C LEU A 83 40.48 12.20 9.74
N GLU A 84 41.54 11.40 9.76
CA GLU A 84 42.92 11.85 9.47
C GLU A 84 43.08 12.39 8.05
N ARG A 85 42.46 11.74 7.04
CA ARG A 85 42.66 12.09 5.62
C ARG A 85 41.66 13.10 5.09
N PHE A 86 40.44 13.11 5.63
CA PHE A 86 39.32 13.83 5.03
C PHE A 86 38.50 14.64 6.06
N GLY A 87 38.87 14.60 7.35
CA GLY A 87 38.15 15.32 8.41
C GLY A 87 36.74 14.81 8.70
N VAL A 88 36.34 13.66 8.16
CA VAL A 88 34.99 13.09 8.28
C VAL A 88 35.03 11.63 8.72
N GLU A 89 33.98 11.16 9.38
CA GLU A 89 33.95 9.81 9.96
C GLU A 89 33.79 8.70 8.90
N THR A 90 33.18 9.04 7.76
CA THR A 90 32.92 8.09 6.67
C THR A 90 33.31 8.71 5.32
N PRO A 91 33.84 7.91 4.36
CA PRO A 91 34.26 8.46 3.07
C PRO A 91 33.18 9.23 2.32
N LEU A 92 31.93 8.76 2.40
CA LEU A 92 30.79 9.37 1.70
C LEU A 92 30.31 10.69 2.32
N GLN A 93 30.84 11.12 3.47
CA GLN A 93 30.62 12.47 3.99
C GLN A 93 31.57 13.49 3.36
N SER A 94 32.69 13.05 2.78
CA SER A 94 33.66 13.94 2.14
C SER A 94 33.17 14.37 0.76
N GLU A 95 33.04 15.68 0.55
CA GLU A 95 32.64 16.23 -0.76
C GLU A 95 33.64 15.87 -1.87
N ILE A 96 34.94 15.82 -1.56
CA ILE A 96 35.99 15.40 -2.50
C ILE A 96 35.74 13.97 -3.00
N ILE A 97 35.34 13.07 -2.11
CA ILE A 97 35.04 11.67 -2.46
C ILE A 97 33.73 11.57 -3.24
N LYS A 98 32.70 12.33 -2.86
CA LYS A 98 31.43 12.36 -3.60
C LYS A 98 31.64 12.84 -5.05
N GLU A 99 32.41 13.91 -5.23
CA GLU A 99 32.70 14.46 -6.56
C GLU A 99 33.51 13.47 -7.40
N LYS A 100 34.51 12.82 -6.80
CA LYS A 100 35.28 11.77 -7.49
C LYS A 100 34.39 10.60 -7.95
N ILE A 101 33.45 10.18 -7.10
CA ILE A 101 32.47 9.13 -7.45
C ILE A 101 31.60 9.62 -8.61
N LYS A 102 31.06 10.85 -8.54
CA LYS A 102 30.23 11.44 -9.58
C LYS A 102 30.96 11.47 -10.93
N ASN A 103 32.19 11.98 -10.97
CA ASN A 103 33.00 12.04 -12.18
C ASN A 103 33.30 10.65 -12.74
N THR A 104 33.64 9.69 -11.88
CA THR A 104 33.87 8.29 -12.32
C THR A 104 32.63 7.67 -12.95
N ILE A 105 31.44 7.93 -12.40
CA ILE A 105 30.18 7.42 -12.96
C ILE A 105 29.90 8.10 -14.30
N LEU A 106 30.10 9.41 -14.38
CA LEU A 106 29.89 10.18 -15.60
C LEU A 106 30.85 9.75 -16.72
N GLU A 107 32.13 9.56 -16.41
CA GLU A 107 33.15 9.07 -17.35
C GLU A 107 32.80 7.67 -17.89
N ASN A 108 32.37 6.76 -17.02
CA ASN A 108 32.11 5.37 -17.42
C ASN A 108 30.75 5.14 -18.08
N TYR A 109 29.74 5.95 -17.74
CA TYR A 109 28.35 5.67 -18.11
C TYR A 109 27.61 6.85 -18.74
N GLY A 110 28.19 8.05 -18.78
CA GLY A 110 27.58 9.27 -19.34
C GLY A 110 26.36 9.80 -18.56
N VAL A 111 26.11 9.28 -17.35
CA VAL A 111 24.96 9.63 -16.51
C VAL A 111 25.40 9.90 -15.08
N GLU A 112 24.59 10.57 -14.26
CA GLU A 112 24.95 10.86 -12.86
C GLU A 112 24.72 9.66 -11.92
N ASN A 113 23.83 8.74 -12.31
CA ASN A 113 23.55 7.52 -11.56
C ASN A 113 23.70 6.31 -12.51
N PRO A 114 24.52 5.29 -12.19
CA PRO A 114 24.71 4.13 -13.05
C PRO A 114 23.41 3.45 -13.46
N LEU A 115 22.38 3.47 -12.60
CA LEU A 115 21.08 2.86 -12.87
C LEU A 115 20.25 3.60 -13.94
N GLN A 116 20.64 4.82 -14.32
CA GLN A 116 20.05 5.53 -15.46
C GLN A 116 20.60 5.04 -16.79
N SER A 117 21.81 4.47 -16.81
CA SER A 117 22.47 3.98 -18.02
C SER A 117 21.74 2.77 -18.60
N GLU A 118 21.34 2.85 -19.87
CA GLU A 118 20.70 1.73 -20.57
C GLU A 118 21.59 0.48 -20.63
N PHE A 119 22.91 0.67 -20.72
CA PHE A 119 23.88 -0.43 -20.64
C PHE A 119 23.78 -1.18 -19.31
N VAL A 120 23.74 -0.46 -18.19
CA VAL A 120 23.64 -1.07 -16.85
C VAL A 120 22.28 -1.74 -16.66
N LYS A 121 21.19 -1.13 -17.15
CA LYS A 121 19.85 -1.73 -17.12
C LYS A 121 19.80 -3.04 -17.90
N ALA A 122 20.32 -3.05 -19.13
CA ALA A 122 20.36 -4.23 -19.98
C ALA A 122 21.16 -5.37 -19.33
N LYS A 123 22.36 -5.07 -18.82
CA LYS A 123 23.21 -6.06 -18.13
C LYS A 123 22.57 -6.62 -16.87
N SER A 124 21.82 -5.79 -16.13
CA SER A 124 21.04 -6.22 -14.97
C SER A 124 19.93 -7.20 -15.36
N LYS A 125 19.18 -6.89 -16.43
CA LYS A 125 18.14 -7.78 -16.98
C LYS A 125 18.72 -9.11 -17.44
N GLU A 126 19.80 -9.08 -18.22
CA GLU A 126 20.50 -10.29 -18.71
C GLU A 126 20.92 -11.19 -17.55
N THR A 127 21.50 -10.60 -16.50
CA THR A 127 21.91 -11.33 -15.31
C THR A 127 20.71 -11.97 -14.59
N CYS A 128 19.58 -11.26 -14.49
CA CYS A 128 18.36 -11.80 -13.89
C CYS A 128 17.76 -12.92 -14.75
N LEU A 129 17.73 -12.77 -16.08
CA LEU A 129 17.27 -13.80 -17.01
C LEU A 129 18.11 -15.06 -16.88
N LYS A 130 19.45 -14.92 -16.90
CA LYS A 130 20.38 -16.04 -16.77
C LYS A 130 20.21 -16.78 -15.45
N LYS A 131 19.98 -16.06 -14.35
CA LYS A 131 19.95 -16.64 -13.01
C LYS A 131 18.57 -17.15 -12.58
N TYR A 132 17.51 -16.50 -13.06
CA TYR A 132 16.15 -16.69 -12.54
C TYR A 132 15.08 -16.86 -13.62
N GLY A 133 15.44 -16.79 -14.91
CA GLY A 133 14.50 -16.92 -16.03
C GLY A 133 13.54 -15.75 -16.21
N VAL A 134 13.76 -14.63 -15.50
CA VAL A 134 12.89 -13.44 -15.51
C VAL A 134 13.72 -12.17 -15.58
N GLU A 135 13.16 -11.09 -16.13
CA GLU A 135 13.90 -9.82 -16.29
C GLU A 135 14.22 -9.13 -14.97
N TYR A 136 13.39 -9.33 -13.95
CA TYR A 136 13.55 -8.70 -12.65
C TYR A 136 13.51 -9.75 -11.53
N SER A 137 14.48 -9.69 -10.62
CA SER A 137 14.62 -10.67 -9.54
C SER A 137 13.35 -10.90 -8.73
N LEU A 138 12.58 -9.85 -8.43
CA LEU A 138 11.31 -9.96 -7.69
C LEU A 138 10.15 -10.55 -8.50
N GLN A 139 10.29 -10.83 -9.80
CA GLN A 139 9.33 -11.64 -10.56
C GLN A 139 9.55 -13.14 -10.32
N SER A 140 10.76 -13.53 -9.90
CA SER A 140 11.10 -14.92 -9.68
C SER A 140 10.42 -15.46 -8.43
N GLN A 141 9.68 -16.55 -8.59
CA GLN A 141 9.01 -17.23 -7.48
C GLN A 141 10.03 -17.69 -6.40
N ILE A 142 11.18 -18.21 -6.83
CA ILE A 142 12.27 -18.65 -5.94
C ILE A 142 12.76 -17.50 -5.05
N VAL A 143 12.92 -16.31 -5.62
CA VAL A 143 13.36 -15.11 -4.88
C VAL A 143 12.29 -14.66 -3.88
N ARG A 144 11.01 -14.67 -4.29
CA ARG A 144 9.89 -14.31 -3.43
C ARG A 144 9.75 -15.26 -2.24
N GLU A 145 9.80 -16.56 -2.48
CA GLU A 145 9.68 -17.59 -1.43
C GLU A 145 10.84 -17.53 -0.45
N LYS A 146 12.07 -17.35 -0.96
CA LYS A 146 13.25 -17.14 -0.10
C LYS A 146 13.08 -15.88 0.77
N SER A 147 12.60 -14.79 0.19
CA SER A 147 12.32 -13.57 0.95
C SER A 147 11.30 -13.81 2.05
N LYS A 148 10.16 -14.45 1.73
CA LYS A 148 9.11 -14.78 2.73
C LYS A 148 9.67 -15.63 3.87
N LYS A 149 10.41 -16.69 3.54
CA LYS A 149 11.02 -17.59 4.53
C LYS A 149 11.92 -16.81 5.51
N THR A 150 12.80 -15.97 4.99
CA THR A 150 13.67 -15.14 5.83
C THR A 150 12.90 -14.15 6.70
N MET A 151 11.79 -13.59 6.21
CA MET A 151 10.95 -12.69 7.03
C MET A 151 10.23 -13.46 8.15
N VAL A 152 9.73 -14.67 7.87
CA VAL A 152 9.13 -15.53 8.89
C VAL A 152 10.17 -15.95 9.93
N GLU A 153 11.36 -16.36 9.52
CA GLU A 153 12.46 -16.74 10.41
C GLU A 153 12.87 -15.59 11.35
N ASN A 154 12.95 -14.36 10.83
CA ASN A 154 13.43 -13.21 11.61
C ASN A 154 12.33 -12.49 12.39
N TYR A 155 11.09 -12.49 11.91
CA TYR A 155 10.02 -11.62 12.41
C TYR A 155 8.68 -12.33 12.64
N GLY A 156 8.60 -13.64 12.39
CA GLY A 156 7.38 -14.46 12.57
C GLY A 156 6.28 -14.19 11.54
N VAL A 157 6.51 -13.32 10.54
CA VAL A 157 5.52 -12.89 9.55
C VAL A 157 6.12 -12.87 8.14
N GLU A 158 5.31 -13.09 7.11
CA GLU A 158 5.79 -13.07 5.72
C GLU A 158 6.18 -11.68 5.23
N ASN A 159 5.57 -10.64 5.79
CA ASN A 159 5.86 -9.25 5.46
C ASN A 159 6.22 -8.48 6.75
N PRO A 160 7.41 -7.85 6.82
CA PRO A 160 7.84 -7.06 7.98
C PRO A 160 6.84 -5.99 8.43
N SER A 161 6.03 -5.45 7.52
CA SER A 161 5.01 -4.47 7.90
C SER A 161 3.88 -5.05 8.75
N GLN A 162 3.74 -6.38 8.81
CA GLN A 162 2.76 -7.08 9.67
C GLN A 162 3.29 -7.27 11.10
N ASN A 163 4.60 -7.17 11.32
CA ASN A 163 5.21 -7.33 12.63
C ASN A 163 4.94 -6.07 13.49
N GLU A 164 4.37 -6.26 14.68
CA GLU A 164 3.96 -5.16 15.57
C GLU A 164 5.13 -4.31 16.05
N GLU A 165 6.28 -4.92 16.35
CA GLU A 165 7.48 -4.22 16.80
C GLU A 165 7.98 -3.26 15.69
N ILE A 166 7.98 -3.72 14.44
CA ILE A 166 8.36 -2.89 13.28
C ILE A 166 7.35 -1.75 13.07
N GLN A 167 6.05 -2.02 13.21
CA GLN A 167 5.03 -0.97 13.11
C GLN A 167 5.21 0.10 14.18
N ASN A 168 5.48 -0.29 15.43
CA ASN A 168 5.69 0.64 16.54
C ASN A 168 6.98 1.45 16.34
N LYS A 169 8.10 0.80 15.98
CA LYS A 169 9.35 1.52 15.63
C LYS A 169 9.16 2.54 14.52
N LYS A 170 8.34 2.21 13.50
CA LYS A 170 8.00 3.15 12.43
C LYS A 170 7.20 4.35 12.95
N LYS A 171 6.19 4.11 13.79
CA LYS A 171 5.39 5.19 14.41
C LYS A 171 6.27 6.09 15.28
N ASP A 172 7.11 5.51 16.14
CA ASP A 172 8.02 6.25 17.01
C ASP A 172 9.02 7.08 16.21
N THR A 173 9.58 6.51 15.14
CA THR A 173 10.51 7.24 14.26
C THR A 173 9.82 8.43 13.60
N ILE A 174 8.59 8.27 13.13
CA ILE A 174 7.82 9.36 12.52
C ILE A 174 7.51 10.41 13.58
N LYS A 175 7.03 10.01 14.76
CA LYS A 175 6.71 10.93 15.86
C LYS A 175 7.94 11.70 16.35
N ASN A 176 9.07 11.02 16.54
CA ASN A 176 10.31 11.65 16.99
C ASN A 176 10.88 12.65 15.96
N LYS A 177 10.70 12.37 14.66
CA LYS A 177 11.22 13.24 13.61
C LYS A 177 10.25 14.37 13.24
N PHE A 178 8.95 14.14 13.33
CA PHE A 178 7.94 14.98 12.68
C PHE A 178 6.75 15.33 13.57
N GLY A 179 6.73 14.90 14.83
CA GLY A 179 5.65 15.16 15.79
C GLY A 179 4.39 14.32 15.54
N ASP A 180 3.30 14.67 16.21
CA ASP A 180 2.02 13.93 16.15
C ASP A 180 1.31 14.06 14.79
N GLU A 181 1.59 15.13 14.03
CA GLU A 181 1.11 15.30 12.64
C GLU A 181 1.80 14.35 11.64
N GLY A 182 2.93 13.75 12.03
CA GLY A 182 3.69 12.82 11.23
C GLY A 182 4.06 13.37 9.86
N LEU A 183 3.77 12.62 8.79
CA LEU A 183 4.08 13.02 7.42
C LEU A 183 3.16 14.12 6.87
N ALA A 184 2.07 14.43 7.56
CA ALA A 184 1.17 15.52 7.21
C ALA A 184 1.63 16.87 7.78
N ASN A 185 2.75 16.91 8.49
CA ASN A 185 3.20 18.14 9.10
C ASN A 185 3.48 19.25 8.07
N SER A 186 3.33 20.50 8.51
CA SER A 186 3.45 21.67 7.64
C SER A 186 4.81 21.79 6.96
N ILE A 187 5.90 21.41 7.64
CA ILE A 187 7.27 21.45 7.10
C ILE A 187 7.42 20.53 5.89
N ILE A 188 6.97 19.27 5.98
CA ILE A 188 7.04 18.31 4.87
C ILE A 188 6.13 18.77 3.74
N THR A 189 4.92 19.22 4.08
CA THR A 189 3.94 19.71 3.10
C THR A 189 4.50 20.89 2.31
N ASN A 190 5.11 21.87 2.97
CA ASN A 190 5.72 23.04 2.32
C ASN A 190 6.93 22.65 1.46
N LYS A 191 7.82 21.78 1.95
CA LYS A 191 8.96 21.29 1.14
C LYS A 191 8.50 20.56 -0.13
N ARG A 192 7.42 19.79 -0.06
CA ARG A 192 6.82 19.13 -1.23
C ARG A 192 6.29 20.16 -2.22
N LYS A 193 5.57 21.18 -1.75
CA LYS A 193 5.06 22.29 -2.58
C LYS A 193 6.19 23.06 -3.24
N GLU A 194 7.21 23.48 -2.50
CA GLU A 194 8.39 24.18 -3.02
C GLU A 194 9.10 23.37 -4.11
N THR A 195 9.27 22.07 -3.88
CA THR A 195 9.88 21.17 -4.88
C THR A 195 9.01 21.08 -6.14
N CYS A 196 7.69 20.96 -5.99
CA CYS A 196 6.77 20.92 -7.13
C CYS A 196 6.76 22.25 -7.89
N LEU A 197 6.78 23.40 -7.19
CA LEU A 197 6.87 24.72 -7.81
C LEU A 197 8.18 24.87 -8.58
N LYS A 198 9.30 24.44 -7.99
CA LYS A 198 10.62 24.51 -8.64
C LYS A 198 10.71 23.67 -9.92
N ILE A 199 10.16 22.46 -9.90
CA ILE A 199 10.30 21.50 -11.01
C ILE A 199 9.21 21.69 -12.06
N TYR A 200 7.98 21.98 -11.64
CA TYR A 200 6.78 21.94 -12.48
C TYR A 200 6.03 23.28 -12.56
N GLY A 201 6.42 24.30 -11.80
CA GLY A 201 5.73 25.60 -11.75
C GLY A 201 4.38 25.59 -11.03
N VAL A 202 4.00 24.48 -10.38
CA VAL A 202 2.71 24.29 -9.71
C VAL A 202 2.89 23.65 -8.33
N GLU A 203 1.98 23.91 -7.39
CA GLU A 203 2.10 23.37 -6.01
C GLU A 203 1.93 21.85 -5.94
N ASN A 204 1.21 21.27 -6.90
CA ASN A 204 0.98 19.84 -6.99
C ASN A 204 1.37 19.35 -8.39
N GLN A 205 2.27 18.38 -8.48
CA GLN A 205 2.72 17.79 -9.74
C GLN A 205 1.57 17.35 -10.67
N PHE A 206 0.41 16.93 -10.15
CA PHE A 206 -0.73 16.51 -10.95
C PHE A 206 -1.49 17.68 -11.60
N GLN A 207 -1.20 18.92 -11.21
CA GLN A 207 -1.70 20.12 -11.89
C GLN A 207 -0.85 20.45 -13.14
N SER A 208 0.37 19.93 -13.23
CA SER A 208 1.28 20.19 -14.35
C SER A 208 0.76 19.55 -15.63
N GLU A 209 0.62 20.34 -16.69
CA GLU A 209 0.17 19.84 -18.01
C GLU A 209 1.12 18.77 -18.56
N ILE A 210 2.43 18.90 -18.33
CA ILE A 210 3.43 17.89 -18.72
C ILE A 210 3.14 16.54 -18.06
N ILE A 211 2.78 16.55 -16.77
CA ILE A 211 2.45 15.33 -16.03
C ILE A 211 1.12 14.75 -16.46
N LYS A 212 0.09 15.59 -16.69
CA LYS A 212 -1.21 15.14 -17.20
C LYS A 212 -1.07 14.45 -18.55
N GLU A 213 -0.31 15.05 -19.47
CA GLU A 213 -0.06 14.48 -20.79
C GLU A 213 0.73 13.18 -20.71
N LYS A 214 1.74 13.10 -19.84
CA LYS A 214 2.48 11.86 -19.60
C LYS A 214 1.59 10.74 -19.05
N ILE A 215 0.69 11.05 -18.12
CA ILE A 215 -0.28 10.08 -17.59
C ILE A 215 -1.18 9.60 -18.73
N LYS A 216 -1.76 10.51 -19.52
CA LYS A 216 -2.62 10.18 -20.66
C LYS A 216 -1.93 9.25 -21.64
N ASN A 217 -0.72 9.59 -22.08
CA ASN A 217 0.05 8.77 -23.01
C ASN A 217 0.36 7.38 -22.45
N THR A 218 0.70 7.29 -21.16
CA THR A 218 0.92 6.00 -20.49
C THR A 218 -0.36 5.15 -20.44
N MET A 219 -1.52 5.77 -20.19
CA MET A 219 -2.79 5.05 -20.17
C MET A 219 -3.19 4.56 -21.57
N VAL A 220 -3.01 5.39 -22.60
CA VAL A 220 -3.26 5.01 -24.00
C VAL A 220 -2.31 3.89 -24.43
N GLU A 221 -1.03 3.97 -24.11
CA GLU A 221 -0.04 2.92 -24.43
C GLU A 221 -0.42 1.58 -23.80
N ASN A 222 -0.79 1.58 -22.50
CA ASN A 222 -1.05 0.34 -21.76
C ASN A 222 -2.47 -0.22 -21.97
N TYR A 223 -3.45 0.65 -22.22
CA TYR A 223 -4.88 0.27 -22.20
C TYR A 223 -5.65 0.69 -23.45
N GLY A 224 -5.03 1.41 -24.40
CA GLY A 224 -5.69 1.94 -25.61
C GLY A 224 -6.64 3.12 -25.35
N VAL A 225 -6.77 3.57 -24.10
CA VAL A 225 -7.72 4.61 -23.68
C VAL A 225 -7.08 5.52 -22.62
N GLU A 226 -7.54 6.76 -22.52
CA GLU A 226 -6.98 7.74 -21.57
C GLU A 226 -7.31 7.41 -20.10
N ASN A 227 -8.43 6.71 -19.88
CA ASN A 227 -8.87 6.29 -18.56
C ASN A 227 -9.07 4.77 -18.55
N PRO A 228 -8.38 3.99 -17.69
CA PRO A 228 -8.53 2.54 -17.63
C PRO A 228 -9.96 2.05 -17.40
N SER A 229 -10.83 2.88 -16.80
CA SER A 229 -12.25 2.52 -16.64
C SER A 229 -13.04 2.47 -17.96
N GLN A 230 -12.53 3.08 -19.03
CA GLN A 230 -13.09 3.02 -20.38
C GLN A 230 -12.67 1.75 -21.13
N ASN A 231 -11.61 1.06 -20.68
CA ASN A 231 -11.12 -0.15 -21.32
C ASN A 231 -12.13 -1.30 -21.13
N GLU A 232 -12.55 -1.91 -22.25
CA GLU A 232 -13.60 -2.95 -22.25
C GLU A 232 -13.19 -4.20 -21.48
N GLU A 233 -11.93 -4.62 -21.54
CA GLU A 233 -11.45 -5.79 -20.79
C GLU A 233 -11.57 -5.56 -19.28
N ILE A 234 -11.16 -4.38 -18.81
CA ILE A 234 -11.28 -3.99 -17.41
C ILE A 234 -12.76 -3.94 -16.98
N GLN A 235 -13.64 -3.37 -17.82
CA GLN A 235 -15.08 -3.35 -17.56
C GLN A 235 -15.66 -4.76 -17.46
N ASN A 236 -15.30 -5.65 -18.39
CA ASN A 236 -15.76 -7.04 -18.41
C ASN A 236 -15.26 -7.83 -17.20
N ARG A 237 -14.00 -7.63 -16.78
CA ARG A 237 -13.45 -8.23 -15.55
C ARG A 237 -14.20 -7.77 -14.30
N LYS A 238 -14.52 -6.47 -14.22
CA LYS A 238 -15.34 -5.91 -13.13
C LYS A 238 -16.74 -6.54 -13.12
N ILE A 239 -17.41 -6.63 -14.27
CA ILE A 239 -18.73 -7.26 -14.39
C ILE A 239 -18.69 -8.73 -13.96
N LYS A 240 -17.71 -9.51 -14.44
CA LYS A 240 -17.53 -10.92 -14.07
C LYS A 240 -17.39 -11.09 -12.56
N THR A 241 -16.55 -10.25 -11.94
CA THR A 241 -16.35 -10.25 -10.48
C THR A 241 -17.65 -9.93 -9.73
N ASN A 242 -18.40 -8.93 -10.20
CA ASN A 242 -19.66 -8.54 -9.56
C ASN A 242 -20.72 -9.64 -9.68
N ILE A 243 -20.82 -10.29 -10.84
CA ILE A 243 -21.74 -11.43 -11.05
C ILE A 243 -21.38 -12.57 -10.11
N GLN A 244 -20.08 -12.92 -10.01
CA GLN A 244 -19.62 -14.00 -9.13
C GLN A 244 -19.92 -13.71 -7.65
N LYS A 245 -19.75 -12.46 -7.20
CA LYS A 245 -19.94 -12.08 -5.79
C LYS A 245 -21.38 -11.81 -5.40
N TYR A 246 -22.14 -11.18 -6.29
CA TYR A 246 -23.45 -10.60 -5.96
C TYR A 246 -24.60 -11.15 -6.83
N GLY A 247 -24.30 -11.92 -7.87
CA GLY A 247 -25.28 -12.42 -8.84
C GLY A 247 -25.65 -11.42 -9.94
N TYR A 248 -25.13 -10.18 -9.88
CA TYR A 248 -25.55 -9.08 -10.76
C TYR A 248 -24.37 -8.30 -11.34
N LYS A 249 -24.58 -7.63 -12.48
CA LYS A 249 -23.55 -6.78 -13.11
C LYS A 249 -23.18 -5.59 -12.23
N HIS A 250 -24.16 -5.03 -11.52
CA HIS A 250 -23.97 -3.92 -10.58
C HIS A 250 -24.32 -4.36 -9.16
N PRO A 251 -23.45 -4.16 -8.16
CA PRO A 251 -23.71 -4.61 -6.79
C PRO A 251 -25.01 -4.04 -6.18
N SER A 252 -25.40 -2.81 -6.50
CA SER A 252 -26.65 -2.20 -6.03
C SER A 252 -27.93 -2.90 -6.52
N GLN A 253 -27.83 -3.78 -7.53
CA GLN A 253 -28.95 -4.64 -7.95
C GLN A 253 -29.17 -5.84 -7.02
N ASN A 254 -28.22 -6.13 -6.12
CA ASN A 254 -28.40 -7.10 -5.05
C ASN A 254 -29.05 -6.40 -3.84
N SER A 255 -30.16 -6.94 -3.33
CA SER A 255 -30.94 -6.34 -2.23
C SER A 255 -30.14 -6.23 -0.93
N SER A 256 -29.37 -7.26 -0.58
CA SER A 256 -28.53 -7.26 0.63
C SER A 256 -27.44 -6.20 0.53
N TYR A 257 -26.76 -6.10 -0.61
CA TYR A 257 -25.75 -5.06 -0.83
C TYR A 257 -26.38 -3.66 -0.84
N MET A 258 -27.54 -3.48 -1.48
CA MET A 258 -28.25 -2.20 -1.50
C MET A 258 -28.65 -1.77 -0.08
N ASN A 259 -29.10 -2.70 0.77
CA ASN A 259 -29.46 -2.41 2.15
C ASN A 259 -28.25 -1.90 2.95
N GLU A 260 -27.08 -2.53 2.81
CA GLU A 260 -25.84 -2.05 3.46
C GLU A 260 -25.38 -0.69 2.91
N LEU A 261 -25.50 -0.49 1.59
CA LEU A 261 -25.16 0.80 0.96
C LEU A 261 -26.06 1.92 1.48
N SER A 262 -27.37 1.68 1.58
CA SER A 262 -28.38 2.65 2.01
C SER A 262 -28.11 3.19 3.42
N LYS A 263 -27.64 2.35 4.36
CA LYS A 263 -27.34 2.76 5.75
C LYS A 263 -26.39 3.93 5.85
N ASN A 264 -25.42 4.02 4.94
CA ASN A 264 -24.41 5.09 4.92
C ASN A 264 -24.74 6.21 3.92
N SER A 265 -25.70 5.99 3.02
CA SER A 265 -26.00 6.91 1.92
C SER A 265 -27.12 7.90 2.24
N TYR A 266 -28.04 7.52 3.13
CA TYR A 266 -29.25 8.30 3.39
C TYR A 266 -29.36 8.71 4.86
N LYS A 267 -30.00 9.88 5.09
CA LYS A 267 -30.41 10.31 6.42
C LYS A 267 -31.77 9.70 6.74
N PHE A 268 -31.78 8.78 7.69
CA PHE A 268 -33.00 8.14 8.17
C PHE A 268 -33.61 8.88 9.35
N LYS A 269 -34.92 8.69 9.52
CA LYS A 269 -35.67 9.07 10.73
C LYS A 269 -36.36 7.83 11.31
N ASP A 270 -36.53 7.84 12.62
CA ASP A 270 -37.25 6.78 13.32
C ASP A 270 -38.76 7.00 13.18
N TYR A 271 -39.48 5.95 12.87
CA TYR A 271 -40.94 5.94 12.79
C TYR A 271 -41.48 4.78 13.63
N LYS A 272 -42.44 5.09 14.50
CA LYS A 272 -43.05 4.14 15.42
C LYS A 272 -44.31 3.57 14.76
N LEU A 273 -44.29 2.28 14.47
CA LEU A 273 -45.43 1.54 13.94
C LEU A 273 -46.55 1.38 14.99
N PRO A 274 -47.79 1.04 14.58
CA PRO A 274 -48.90 0.79 15.50
C PRO A 274 -48.57 -0.24 16.61
N SER A 275 -47.78 -1.29 16.30
CA SER A 275 -47.28 -2.27 17.27
C SER A 275 -46.33 -1.70 18.32
N GLY A 276 -45.82 -0.49 18.11
CA GLY A 276 -44.77 0.15 18.89
C GLY A 276 -43.35 -0.14 18.40
N LYS A 277 -43.18 -1.03 17.40
CA LYS A 277 -41.89 -1.28 16.75
C LYS A 277 -41.38 -0.03 16.03
N ILE A 278 -40.07 0.21 16.12
CA ILE A 278 -39.43 1.34 15.43
C ILE A 278 -38.79 0.85 14.12
N ILE A 279 -39.10 1.54 13.02
CA ILE A 279 -38.45 1.36 11.72
C ILE A 279 -37.74 2.64 11.28
N LYS A 280 -36.74 2.46 10.41
CA LYS A 280 -36.00 3.57 9.77
C LYS A 280 -36.68 3.87 8.44
N ILE A 281 -37.10 5.12 8.26
CA ILE A 281 -37.72 5.61 7.02
C ILE A 281 -36.98 6.83 6.48
N GLN A 282 -37.24 7.19 5.24
CA GLN A 282 -36.64 8.36 4.57
C GLN A 282 -37.72 9.27 3.96
N GLY A 283 -37.32 10.51 3.63
CA GLY A 283 -38.16 11.44 2.88
C GLY A 283 -39.56 11.63 3.49
N TYR A 284 -40.58 11.39 2.68
CA TYR A 284 -42.00 11.59 2.99
C TYR A 284 -42.73 10.30 3.37
N GLU A 285 -41.99 9.21 3.64
CA GLU A 285 -42.58 7.89 3.93
C GLU A 285 -43.48 7.87 5.16
N ASN A 286 -43.25 8.75 6.14
CA ASN A 286 -44.11 8.85 7.33
C ASN A 286 -45.55 9.21 6.95
N TYR A 287 -45.74 10.17 6.03
CA TYR A 287 -47.07 10.63 5.65
C TYR A 287 -47.85 9.55 4.90
N ALA A 288 -47.14 8.77 4.08
CA ALA A 288 -47.74 7.62 3.41
C ALA A 288 -48.13 6.51 4.39
N LEU A 289 -47.25 6.18 5.35
CA LEU A 289 -47.55 5.19 6.38
C LEU A 289 -48.74 5.62 7.25
N ASP A 290 -48.76 6.88 7.72
CA ASP A 290 -49.86 7.43 8.51
C ASP A 290 -51.19 7.31 7.75
N GLU A 291 -51.21 7.64 6.46
CA GLU A 291 -52.40 7.51 5.62
C GLU A 291 -52.84 6.06 5.44
N LEU A 292 -51.90 5.13 5.24
CA LEU A 292 -52.21 3.70 5.09
C LEU A 292 -52.81 3.11 6.37
N PHE A 293 -52.24 3.42 7.53
CA PHE A 293 -52.77 2.94 8.81
C PHE A 293 -54.15 3.54 9.12
N ASN A 294 -54.36 4.83 8.83
CA ASN A 294 -55.67 5.47 8.99
C ASN A 294 -56.74 4.84 8.08
N ASN A 295 -56.35 4.30 6.93
CA ASN A 295 -57.22 3.57 6.01
C ASN A 295 -57.40 2.08 6.39
N GLY A 296 -56.90 1.66 7.54
CA GLY A 296 -57.09 0.30 8.07
C GLY A 296 -56.17 -0.77 7.48
N ILE A 297 -55.05 -0.39 6.86
CA ILE A 297 -54.03 -1.35 6.42
C ILE A 297 -53.30 -1.91 7.65
N LEU A 298 -53.16 -3.23 7.70
CA LEU A 298 -52.48 -3.92 8.79
C LEU A 298 -50.96 -3.76 8.69
N GLU A 299 -50.28 -3.73 9.84
CA GLU A 299 -48.82 -3.56 9.89
C GLU A 299 -48.09 -4.75 9.22
N GLU A 300 -48.60 -5.96 9.41
CA GLU A 300 -48.09 -7.19 8.81
C GLU A 300 -48.19 -7.23 7.28
N ASP A 301 -49.05 -6.39 6.69
CA ASP A 301 -49.20 -6.28 5.24
C ASP A 301 -48.17 -5.34 4.61
N ILE A 302 -47.47 -4.52 5.41
CA ILE A 302 -46.57 -3.48 4.93
C ILE A 302 -45.12 -3.96 4.95
N ILE A 303 -44.51 -4.03 3.76
CA ILE A 303 -43.08 -4.26 3.57
C ILE A 303 -42.43 -2.95 3.14
N THR A 304 -41.36 -2.55 3.85
CA THR A 304 -40.54 -1.37 3.54
C THR A 304 -39.07 -1.74 3.38
N GLY A 305 -38.30 -0.84 2.76
CA GLY A 305 -36.87 -1.02 2.52
C GLY A 305 -36.55 -1.90 1.30
N CYS A 306 -35.28 -2.29 1.15
CA CYS A 306 -34.83 -3.01 -0.05
C CYS A 306 -35.00 -4.53 0.05
N SER A 307 -35.28 -5.04 1.25
CA SER A 307 -35.44 -6.46 1.52
C SER A 307 -36.91 -6.86 1.40
N ASN A 308 -37.18 -7.97 0.71
CA ASN A 308 -38.51 -8.58 0.58
C ASN A 308 -39.57 -7.74 -0.18
N VAL A 309 -39.19 -6.63 -0.81
CA VAL A 309 -40.01 -5.97 -1.83
C VAL A 309 -39.97 -6.72 -3.16
N PRO A 310 -41.00 -6.58 -4.02
CA PRO A 310 -41.02 -7.19 -5.34
C PRO A 310 -39.77 -6.91 -6.19
N GLU A 311 -39.34 -7.90 -6.98
CA GLU A 311 -38.24 -7.71 -7.94
C GLU A 311 -38.73 -7.02 -9.22
N ILE A 312 -38.71 -5.69 -9.20
CA ILE A 312 -39.15 -4.88 -10.34
C ILE A 312 -37.93 -4.45 -11.16
N TRP A 313 -37.91 -4.82 -12.43
CA TRP A 313 -36.84 -4.48 -13.36
C TRP A 313 -37.35 -3.53 -14.45
N TYR A 314 -36.64 -2.44 -14.67
CA TYR A 314 -36.96 -1.49 -15.73
C TYR A 314 -35.73 -1.16 -16.55
N LYS A 315 -35.95 -0.60 -17.75
CA LYS A 315 -34.89 -0.03 -18.58
C LYS A 315 -35.03 1.48 -18.59
N ASP A 316 -33.92 2.19 -18.45
CA ASP A 316 -33.91 3.64 -18.64
C ASP A 316 -33.95 4.01 -20.14
N GLU A 317 -33.94 5.31 -20.43
CA GLU A 317 -33.93 5.86 -21.79
C GLU A 317 -32.74 5.37 -22.63
N ASN A 318 -31.63 4.98 -21.98
CA ASN A 318 -30.44 4.44 -22.63
C ASN A 318 -30.46 2.90 -22.70
N VAL A 319 -31.63 2.28 -22.48
CA VAL A 319 -31.85 0.83 -22.52
C VAL A 319 -31.06 0.07 -21.43
N LYS A 320 -30.51 0.77 -20.43
CA LYS A 320 -29.77 0.15 -19.33
C LYS A 320 -30.75 -0.46 -18.33
N LYS A 321 -30.49 -1.71 -17.94
CA LYS A 321 -31.34 -2.47 -17.02
C LYS A 321 -31.04 -2.08 -15.57
N HIS A 322 -32.08 -1.70 -14.83
CA HIS A 322 -32.02 -1.29 -13.42
C HIS A 322 -32.99 -2.12 -12.58
N ARG A 323 -32.62 -2.35 -11.32
CA ARG A 323 -33.54 -2.90 -10.30
C ARG A 323 -34.18 -1.74 -9.56
N HIS A 324 -35.50 -1.76 -9.46
CA HIS A 324 -36.26 -0.84 -8.64
C HIS A 324 -36.66 -1.51 -7.33
N TYR A 325 -36.30 -0.88 -6.22
CA TYR A 325 -36.84 -1.18 -4.89
C TYR A 325 -37.93 -0.14 -4.63
N VAL A 326 -39.18 -0.58 -4.59
CA VAL A 326 -40.32 0.29 -4.26
C VAL A 326 -40.23 0.73 -2.79
N ASP A 327 -40.70 1.95 -2.50
CA ASP A 327 -40.67 2.50 -1.14
C ASP A 327 -41.56 1.69 -0.16
N ILE A 328 -42.79 1.34 -0.56
CA ILE A 328 -43.73 0.51 0.21
C ILE A 328 -44.38 -0.56 -0.68
N PHE A 329 -44.46 -1.79 -0.19
CA PHE A 329 -45.28 -2.87 -0.78
C PHE A 329 -46.32 -3.38 0.21
N ILE A 330 -47.59 -3.41 -0.21
CA ILE A 330 -48.75 -3.87 0.56
C ILE A 330 -49.16 -5.24 0.01
N THR A 331 -48.85 -6.29 0.76
CA THR A 331 -48.98 -7.69 0.32
C THR A 331 -50.43 -8.07 0.04
N SER A 332 -51.36 -7.75 0.96
CA SER A 332 -52.78 -8.07 0.85
C SER A 332 -53.49 -7.43 -0.35
N GLN A 333 -52.95 -6.33 -0.87
CA GLN A 333 -53.51 -5.62 -2.02
C GLN A 333 -52.72 -5.82 -3.32
N ASN A 334 -51.64 -6.63 -3.27
CA ASN A 334 -50.65 -6.73 -4.34
C ASN A 334 -50.22 -5.33 -4.87
N LYS A 335 -50.03 -4.38 -3.94
CA LYS A 335 -49.90 -2.94 -4.26
C LYS A 335 -48.52 -2.40 -3.93
N CYS A 336 -47.89 -1.78 -4.91
CA CYS A 336 -46.67 -0.99 -4.80
C CYS A 336 -47.00 0.49 -4.66
N VAL A 337 -46.41 1.17 -3.68
CA VAL A 337 -46.54 2.62 -3.47
C VAL A 337 -45.17 3.26 -3.50
N GLU A 338 -44.89 4.04 -4.54
CA GLU A 338 -43.67 4.83 -4.69
C GLU A 338 -43.93 6.26 -4.20
N ILE A 339 -43.10 6.77 -3.29
CA ILE A 339 -43.32 8.04 -2.61
C ILE A 339 -42.32 9.06 -3.13
N LYS A 340 -42.82 10.22 -3.55
CA LYS A 340 -41.99 11.29 -4.12
C LYS A 340 -42.38 12.65 -3.55
N SER A 341 -41.40 13.54 -3.46
CA SER A 341 -41.69 14.96 -3.26
C SER A 341 -42.11 15.60 -4.58
N THR A 342 -42.84 16.72 -4.52
CA THR A 342 -43.15 17.54 -5.71
C THR A 342 -41.91 17.83 -6.56
N TRP A 343 -40.81 18.23 -5.92
CA TRP A 343 -39.53 18.48 -6.60
C TRP A 343 -38.97 17.25 -7.31
N THR A 344 -39.03 16.06 -6.69
CA THR A 344 -38.51 14.83 -7.30
C THR A 344 -39.39 14.38 -8.46
N ALA A 345 -40.71 14.49 -8.31
CA ALA A 345 -41.67 14.15 -9.36
C ALA A 345 -41.48 15.04 -10.60
N GLU A 346 -41.21 16.32 -10.41
CA GLU A 346 -40.91 17.26 -11.50
C GLU A 346 -39.56 16.94 -12.17
N LYS A 347 -38.49 16.74 -11.38
CA LYS A 347 -37.13 16.54 -11.93
C LYS A 347 -36.90 15.17 -12.57
N LYS A 348 -37.63 14.14 -12.15
CA LYS A 348 -37.41 12.74 -12.57
C LYS A 348 -38.67 12.10 -13.15
N LYS A 349 -39.54 12.91 -13.76
CA LYS A 349 -40.87 12.52 -14.23
C LYS A 349 -40.85 11.25 -15.08
N ASP A 350 -39.99 11.18 -16.09
CA ASP A 350 -39.96 10.01 -16.99
C ASP A 350 -39.51 8.73 -16.27
N CYS A 351 -38.48 8.84 -15.41
CA CYS A 351 -37.95 7.72 -14.65
C CYS A 351 -38.97 7.12 -13.67
N ILE A 352 -39.78 7.94 -13.00
CA ILE A 352 -40.80 7.44 -12.06
C ILE A 352 -41.90 6.65 -12.79
N PHE A 353 -42.31 7.10 -13.98
CA PHE A 353 -43.32 6.41 -14.78
C PHE A 353 -42.80 5.14 -15.44
N LEU A 354 -41.52 5.07 -15.80
CA LEU A 354 -40.89 3.83 -16.28
C LEU A 354 -40.94 2.72 -15.22
N LYS A 355 -40.68 3.07 -13.95
CA LYS A 355 -40.78 2.13 -12.82
C LYS A 355 -42.21 1.66 -12.60
N GLN A 356 -43.17 2.59 -12.57
CA GLN A 356 -44.59 2.25 -12.43
C GLN A 356 -45.05 1.34 -13.57
N LYS A 357 -44.71 1.66 -14.82
CA LYS A 357 -45.03 0.83 -15.99
C LYS A 357 -44.45 -0.57 -15.84
N ALA A 358 -43.20 -0.70 -15.39
CA ALA A 358 -42.56 -1.99 -15.15
C ALA A 358 -43.27 -2.79 -14.05
N GLY A 359 -43.64 -2.16 -12.94
CA GLY A 359 -44.41 -2.81 -11.88
C GLY A 359 -45.79 -3.27 -12.33
N LYS A 360 -46.54 -2.42 -13.05
CA LYS A 360 -47.85 -2.79 -13.62
C LYS A 360 -47.75 -3.94 -14.62
N ALA A 361 -46.71 -3.96 -15.45
CA ALA A 361 -46.48 -5.05 -16.40
C ALA A 361 -46.22 -6.41 -15.71
N LEU A 362 -45.79 -6.41 -14.44
CA LEU A 362 -45.65 -7.61 -13.61
C LEU A 362 -46.94 -7.96 -12.86
N GLY A 363 -48.02 -7.20 -13.02
CA GLY A 363 -49.32 -7.44 -12.39
C GLY A 363 -49.53 -6.75 -11.04
N TYR A 364 -48.62 -5.87 -10.61
CA TYR A 364 -48.78 -5.11 -9.37
C TYR A 364 -49.72 -3.92 -9.58
N ASN A 365 -50.60 -3.68 -8.60
CA ASN A 365 -51.28 -2.40 -8.48
C ASN A 365 -50.23 -1.35 -8.10
N TYR A 366 -49.99 -0.34 -8.93
CA TYR A 366 -48.82 0.53 -8.74
C TYR A 366 -49.20 1.99 -8.69
N GLU A 367 -49.05 2.60 -7.52
CA GLU A 367 -49.35 4.01 -7.30
C GLU A 367 -48.08 4.82 -7.04
N ILE A 368 -48.03 6.05 -7.54
CA ILE A 368 -47.02 7.04 -7.19
C ILE A 368 -47.70 8.13 -6.38
N TRP A 369 -47.28 8.32 -5.13
CA TRP A 369 -47.84 9.33 -4.23
C TRP A 369 -46.87 10.51 -4.12
N VAL A 370 -47.36 11.70 -4.48
CA VAL A 370 -46.57 12.92 -4.48
C VAL A 370 -46.99 13.81 -3.31
N TYR A 371 -46.03 14.08 -2.42
CA TYR A 371 -46.22 14.94 -1.25
C TYR A 371 -45.53 16.29 -1.43
N ASN A 372 -46.19 17.35 -0.96
CA ASN A 372 -45.60 18.69 -0.92
C ASN A 372 -44.75 18.91 0.35
N GLY A 373 -44.12 20.08 0.47
CA GLY A 373 -43.29 20.44 1.64
C GLY A 373 -44.02 20.46 2.99
N LYS A 374 -45.36 20.50 2.99
CA LYS A 374 -46.20 20.46 4.20
C LYS A 374 -46.63 19.03 4.58
N GLY A 375 -46.30 18.03 3.75
CA GLY A 375 -46.72 16.65 3.96
C GLY A 375 -48.12 16.33 3.43
N GLU A 376 -48.71 17.21 2.63
CA GLU A 376 -50.01 16.97 2.00
C GLU A 376 -49.79 16.19 0.69
N LYS A 377 -50.58 15.13 0.46
CA LYS A 377 -50.58 14.41 -0.82
C LYS A 377 -51.28 15.26 -1.87
N VAL A 378 -50.52 15.78 -2.83
CA VAL A 378 -51.01 16.69 -3.88
C VAL A 378 -51.33 15.98 -5.18
N GLU A 379 -50.67 14.86 -5.46
CA GLU A 379 -50.95 14.04 -6.65
C GLU A 379 -50.86 12.55 -6.31
N CYS A 380 -51.69 11.76 -6.97
CA CYS A 380 -51.63 10.30 -6.94
C CYS A 380 -51.79 9.77 -8.36
N TYR A 381 -50.72 9.17 -8.89
CA TYR A 381 -50.74 8.53 -10.20
C TYR A 381 -51.00 7.05 -10.01
N LYS A 382 -52.17 6.58 -10.47
CA LYS A 382 -52.58 5.18 -10.36
C LYS A 382 -52.17 4.37 -11.56
#